data_AF-A0A6N0NS02-F1
#
_entry.id   AF-A0A6N0NS02-F1
#
_cell.length_a   1.000
_cell.length_b   1.000
_cell.length_c   1.000
_cell.angle_alpha   90.00
_cell.angle_beta   90.00
_cell.angle_gamma   90.00
#
_symmetry.space_group_name_H-M   'P 1'
#
loop_
_entity.id
_entity.type
_entity.pdbx_description
1 polymer ?
#
loop_
_entity_poly.entity_id
_entity_poly.type
_entity_poly.pdbx_seq_one_letter_code
_entity_poly.pdbx_strand_id
1 'polypeptide(L)'
;MSRPETKWTCDLCKNKIYWDELFTFTTKKTVVHYTCFRDKASKTAKVDPAQLELVLDMLEDELRDITIYKKGMNVIKEDEIKKVFEQAEKDAEKNSAMLTRVVEKYSGVLD
;
A
#
# COMPACT_ATOMS: atom_id res chain seq x y z
N MET A 1 -15.50 2.21 -20.28
CA MET A 1 -14.03 2.37 -20.39
C MET A 1 -13.39 1.28 -19.55
N SER A 2 -12.41 0.55 -20.09
CA SER A 2 -11.70 -0.51 -19.36
C SER A 2 -10.83 0.10 -18.26
N ARG A 3 -10.92 -0.42 -17.03
CA ARG A 3 -10.05 0.00 -15.91
C ARG A 3 -8.59 -0.26 -16.28
N PRO A 4 -7.66 0.69 -16.07
CA PRO A 4 -6.26 0.50 -16.40
C PRO A 4 -5.65 -0.58 -15.48
N GLU A 5 -5.29 -1.71 -16.09
CA GLU A 5 -4.67 -2.84 -15.39
C GLU A 5 -3.20 -2.54 -15.04
N THR A 6 -2.75 -3.02 -13.89
CA THR A 6 -1.31 -3.11 -13.62
C THR A 6 -0.72 -4.38 -14.24
N LYS A 7 0.61 -4.50 -14.21
CA LYS A 7 1.31 -5.74 -14.59
C LYS A 7 1.28 -6.82 -13.50
N TRP A 8 0.73 -6.52 -12.32
CA TRP A 8 0.81 -7.36 -11.14
C TRP A 8 -0.49 -8.11 -10.88
N THR A 9 -0.33 -9.31 -10.33
CA THR A 9 -1.42 -10.16 -9.84
C THR A 9 -1.26 -10.29 -8.34
N CYS A 10 -2.35 -10.17 -7.59
CA CYS A 10 -2.32 -10.29 -6.15
C CYS A 10 -1.94 -11.71 -5.74
N ASP A 11 -0.90 -11.84 -4.92
CA ASP A 11 -0.41 -13.15 -4.48
C ASP A 11 -1.38 -13.88 -3.53
N LEU A 12 -2.34 -13.17 -2.91
CA LEU A 12 -3.33 -13.75 -2.00
C LEU A 12 -4.58 -14.26 -2.73
N CYS A 13 -5.25 -13.42 -3.52
CA CYS A 13 -6.50 -13.79 -4.20
C CYS A 13 -6.31 -14.23 -5.66
N LYS A 14 -5.09 -14.13 -6.19
CA LYS A 14 -4.72 -14.47 -7.59
C LYS A 14 -5.46 -13.67 -8.66
N ASN A 15 -6.19 -12.61 -8.29
CA ASN A 15 -6.80 -11.67 -9.22
C ASN A 15 -5.81 -10.58 -9.65
N LYS A 16 -6.04 -9.99 -10.84
CA LYS A 16 -5.29 -8.83 -11.32
C LYS A 16 -5.47 -7.64 -10.40
N ILE A 17 -4.41 -6.84 -10.27
CA ILE A 17 -4.43 -5.56 -9.56
C ILE A 17 -4.62 -4.43 -10.58
N TYR A 18 -5.51 -3.49 -10.29
CA TYR A 18 -5.73 -2.30 -11.12
C TYR A 18 -5.08 -1.06 -10.51
N TRP A 19 -4.76 -0.06 -11.34
CA TRP A 19 -4.08 1.16 -10.86
C TRP A 19 -4.93 2.03 -9.93
N ASP A 20 -6.25 1.83 -9.93
CA ASP A 20 -7.19 2.49 -9.02
C ASP A 20 -7.38 1.73 -7.69
N GLU A 21 -6.71 0.60 -7.50
CA GLU A 21 -6.72 -0.19 -6.28
C GLU A 21 -5.47 0.06 -5.44
N LEU A 22 -5.63 0.03 -4.11
CA LEU A 22 -4.50 0.06 -3.19
C LEU A 22 -3.84 -1.32 -3.15
N PHE A 23 -2.52 -1.35 -3.28
CA PHE A 23 -1.71 -2.54 -3.17
C PHE A 23 -0.41 -2.23 -2.45
N THR A 24 0.19 -3.25 -1.84
CA THR A 24 1.49 -3.13 -1.17
C THR A 24 2.45 -4.24 -1.62
N PHE A 25 3.73 -3.98 -1.45
CA PHE A 25 4.82 -4.93 -1.71
C PHE A 25 5.25 -5.60 -0.41
N THR A 26 5.20 -6.93 -0.40
CA THR A 26 5.61 -7.72 0.75
C THR A 26 7.13 -7.87 0.80
N THR A 27 7.67 -8.28 1.95
CA THR A 27 9.10 -8.65 2.07
C THR A 27 9.52 -9.81 1.17
N LYS A 28 8.57 -10.68 0.78
CA LYS A 28 8.78 -11.74 -0.22
C LYS A 28 8.82 -11.21 -1.66
N LYS A 29 8.83 -9.88 -1.86
CA LYS A 29 8.78 -9.20 -3.17
C LYS A 29 7.52 -9.55 -3.97
N THR A 30 6.46 -9.97 -3.29
CA THR A 30 5.16 -10.22 -3.93
C THR A 30 4.28 -8.99 -3.78
N VAL A 31 3.34 -8.81 -4.73
CA VAL A 31 2.39 -7.70 -4.70
C VAL A 31 1.04 -8.25 -4.28
N VAL A 32 0.37 -7.54 -3.38
CA VAL A 32 -0.94 -7.94 -2.86
C VAL A 32 -1.87 -6.74 -2.80
N HIS A 33 -3.16 -6.95 -3.08
CA HIS A 33 -4.17 -5.94 -2.75
C HIS A 33 -4.07 -5.61 -1.27
N TYR A 34 -4.14 -4.33 -0.94
CA TYR A 34 -4.16 -3.90 0.45
C TYR A 34 -5.38 -4.51 1.19
N THR A 35 -6.53 -4.62 0.54
CA THR A 35 -7.73 -5.25 1.11
C THR A 35 -7.52 -6.73 1.45
N CYS A 36 -6.90 -7.50 0.57
CA CYS A 36 -6.55 -8.90 0.85
C CYS A 36 -5.52 -9.01 1.96
N PHE A 37 -4.55 -8.10 1.98
CA PHE A 37 -3.51 -8.02 3.01
C PHE A 37 -4.12 -7.73 4.38
N ARG A 38 -4.97 -6.70 4.48
CA ARG A 38 -5.73 -6.32 5.68
C ARG A 38 -6.59 -7.46 6.19
N ASP A 39 -7.44 -8.04 5.35
CA ASP A 39 -8.34 -9.13 5.73
C ASP A 39 -7.59 -10.34 6.31
N LYS A 40 -6.50 -10.76 5.67
CA LYS A 40 -5.69 -11.88 6.17
C LYS A 40 -4.90 -11.51 7.42
N ALA A 41 -4.36 -10.29 7.50
CA ALA A 41 -3.64 -9.82 8.68
C ALA A 41 -4.55 -9.77 9.92
N SER A 42 -5.75 -9.20 9.81
CA SER A 42 -6.71 -9.11 10.92
C SER A 42 -7.18 -10.47 11.41
N LYS A 43 -7.26 -11.49 10.53
CA LYS A 43 -7.62 -12.88 10.90
C LYS A 43 -6.47 -13.67 11.52
N THR A 44 -5.24 -13.25 11.32
CA THR A 44 -4.03 -13.98 11.74
C THR A 44 -3.15 -13.14 12.69
N ALA A 45 -3.75 -12.18 13.37
CA ALA A 45 -3.07 -11.28 14.29
C ALA A 45 -2.36 -12.07 15.41
N LYS A 46 -1.10 -11.74 15.66
CA LYS A 46 -0.25 -12.32 16.71
C LYS A 46 -0.10 -11.37 17.91
N VAL A 47 -0.75 -10.22 17.87
CA VAL A 47 -0.78 -9.15 18.88
C VAL A 47 -2.22 -8.70 19.11
N ASP A 48 -2.42 -7.77 20.03
CA ASP A 48 -3.72 -7.13 20.24
C ASP A 48 -4.31 -6.64 18.90
N PRO A 49 -5.49 -7.14 18.48
CA PRO A 49 -6.12 -6.75 17.23
C PRO A 49 -6.29 -5.23 17.10
N ALA A 50 -6.57 -4.51 18.19
CA ALA A 50 -6.73 -3.06 18.14
C ALA A 50 -5.43 -2.34 17.76
N GLN A 51 -4.28 -2.86 18.21
CA GLN A 51 -2.97 -2.30 17.86
C GLN A 51 -2.62 -2.60 16.40
N LEU A 52 -2.90 -3.81 15.92
CA LEU A 52 -2.65 -4.16 14.53
C LEU A 52 -3.55 -3.38 13.58
N GLU A 53 -4.81 -3.16 13.96
CA GLU A 53 -5.77 -2.38 13.19
C GLU A 53 -5.29 -0.93 13.01
N LEU A 54 -4.74 -0.31 14.05
CA LEU A 54 -4.14 1.02 13.95
C LEU A 54 -2.99 1.05 12.92
N VAL A 55 -2.12 0.03 12.91
CA VAL A 55 -1.03 -0.06 11.93
C VAL A 55 -1.57 -0.25 10.51
N LEU A 56 -2.64 -1.03 10.35
CA LEU A 56 -3.33 -1.23 9.08
C LEU A 56 -3.95 0.08 8.58
N ASP A 57 -4.66 0.82 9.43
CA ASP A 57 -5.25 2.12 9.07
C ASP A 57 -4.19 3.11 8.62
N MET A 58 -3.08 3.25 9.36
CA MET A 58 -1.96 4.09 8.96
C MET A 58 -1.35 3.63 7.63
N LEU A 59 -1.26 2.32 7.39
CA LEU A 59 -0.77 1.79 6.11
C LEU A 59 -1.72 2.15 4.96
N GLU A 60 -3.03 2.08 5.18
CA GLU A 60 -4.02 2.46 4.18
C GLU A 60 -3.88 3.93 3.79
N ASP A 61 -3.72 4.81 4.78
CA ASP A 61 -3.57 6.25 4.56
C ASP A 61 -2.30 6.57 3.78
N GLU A 62 -1.16 5.95 4.11
CA GLU A 62 0.09 6.11 3.35
C GLU A 62 -0.05 5.65 1.89
N LEU A 63 -0.77 4.53 1.64
CA LEU A 63 -1.04 4.05 0.28
C LEU A 63 -1.97 4.99 -0.50
N ARG A 64 -2.94 5.60 0.18
CA ARG A 64 -3.82 6.63 -0.41
C ARG A 64 -3.03 7.88 -0.75
N ASP A 65 -2.16 8.33 0.14
CA ASP A 65 -1.32 9.51 -0.06
C ASP A 65 -0.40 9.36 -1.26
N ILE A 66 0.25 8.19 -1.44
CA ILE A 66 1.03 7.89 -2.65
C ILE A 66 0.17 8.10 -3.92
N THR A 67 -1.07 7.61 -3.91
CA THR A 67 -1.99 7.76 -5.04
C THR A 67 -2.38 9.22 -5.28
N ILE A 68 -2.61 9.98 -4.21
CA ILE A 68 -2.93 11.40 -4.26
C ILE A 68 -1.75 12.20 -4.82
N TYR A 69 -0.53 11.98 -4.33
CA TYR A 69 0.67 12.64 -4.83
C TYR A 69 0.89 12.33 -6.31
N LYS A 70 0.78 11.05 -6.73
CA LYS A 70 0.91 10.65 -8.15
C LYS A 70 -0.10 11.36 -9.05
N LYS A 71 -1.36 11.50 -8.61
CA LYS A 71 -2.38 12.24 -9.36
C LYS A 71 -2.09 13.74 -9.39
N GLY A 72 -1.71 14.32 -8.25
CA GLY A 72 -1.37 15.74 -8.13
C GLY A 72 -0.18 16.16 -8.99
N MET A 73 0.86 15.33 -9.07
CA MET A 73 2.04 15.60 -9.91
C MET A 73 1.72 15.73 -11.40
N ASN A 74 0.62 15.14 -11.89
CA ASN A 74 0.20 15.26 -13.29
C ASN A 74 -0.37 16.64 -13.64
N VAL A 75 -0.78 17.44 -12.65
CA VAL A 75 -1.38 18.77 -12.85
C VAL A 75 -0.46 19.92 -12.44
N ILE A 76 0.59 19.64 -11.66
CA ILE A 76 1.57 20.64 -11.24
C ILE A 76 2.47 21.00 -12.43
N LYS A 77 2.51 22.30 -12.76
CA LYS A 77 3.35 22.86 -13.84
C LYS A 77 4.65 23.47 -13.32
N GLU A 78 4.70 23.84 -12.04
CA GLU A 78 5.86 24.47 -11.40
C GLU A 78 6.83 23.38 -10.91
N ASP A 79 8.07 23.43 -11.39
CA ASP A 79 9.05 22.36 -11.19
C ASP A 79 9.48 22.23 -9.72
N GLU A 80 9.58 23.36 -9.00
CA GLU A 80 9.95 23.34 -7.59
C GLU A 80 8.87 22.65 -6.75
N ILE A 81 7.60 22.97 -6.98
CA ILE A 81 6.46 22.33 -6.31
C ILE A 81 6.43 20.84 -6.66
N LYS A 82 6.68 20.49 -7.93
CA LYS A 82 6.70 19.10 -8.38
C LYS A 82 7.77 18.29 -7.66
N LYS A 83 8.99 18.82 -7.48
CA LYS A 83 10.07 18.16 -6.72
C LYS A 83 9.70 17.90 -5.27
N VAL A 84 9.00 18.83 -4.62
CA VAL A 84 8.51 18.63 -3.25
C VAL A 84 7.49 17.50 -3.18
N PHE A 85 6.56 17.45 -4.13
CA PHE A 85 5.58 16.36 -4.22
C PHE A 85 6.22 15.01 -4.51
N GLU A 86 7.23 14.95 -5.40
CA GLU A 86 8.01 13.73 -5.66
C GLU A 86 8.75 13.24 -4.41
N GLN A 87 9.24 14.16 -3.57
CA GLN A 87 9.88 13.79 -2.32
C GLN A 87 8.87 13.28 -1.28
N ALA A 88 7.73 13.96 -1.13
CA ALA A 88 6.66 13.52 -0.23
C ALA A 88 6.11 12.14 -0.61
N GLU A 89 5.97 11.88 -1.91
CA GLU A 89 5.56 10.58 -2.44
C GLU A 89 6.55 9.47 -2.08
N LYS A 90 7.85 9.70 -2.28
CA LYS A 90 8.90 8.76 -1.88
C LYS A 90 8.93 8.48 -0.39
N ASP A 91 8.63 9.47 0.43
CA ASP A 91 8.61 9.29 1.89
C ASP A 91 7.38 8.48 2.32
N ALA A 92 6.23 8.69 1.67
CA ALA A 92 5.05 7.82 1.85
C ALA A 92 5.31 6.37 1.37
N GLU A 93 6.03 6.18 0.26
CA GLU A 93 6.49 4.84 -0.19
C GLU A 93 7.40 4.16 0.85
N LYS A 94 8.28 4.91 1.53
CA LYS A 94 9.10 4.36 2.62
C LYS A 94 8.25 4.01 3.84
N ASN A 95 7.32 4.87 4.23
CA ASN A 95 6.44 4.66 5.38
C ASN A 95 5.55 3.43 5.19
N SER A 96 4.88 3.32 4.04
CA SER A 96 4.08 2.14 3.68
C SER A 96 4.91 0.85 3.70
N ALA A 97 6.15 0.88 3.21
CA ALA A 97 7.05 -0.28 3.29
C ALA A 97 7.42 -0.66 4.73
N MET A 98 7.65 0.33 5.61
CA MET A 98 7.91 0.09 7.03
C MET A 98 6.69 -0.50 7.74
N LEU A 99 5.49 0.08 7.53
CA LEU A 99 4.24 -0.40 8.12
C LEU A 99 3.87 -1.79 7.62
N THR A 100 4.06 -2.08 6.33
CA THR A 100 3.84 -3.42 5.76
C THR A 100 4.70 -4.46 6.49
N ARG A 101 5.99 -4.18 6.75
CA ARG A 101 6.87 -5.08 7.51
C ARG A 101 6.40 -5.30 8.95
N VAL A 102 5.85 -4.27 9.60
CA VAL A 102 5.29 -4.39 10.95
C VAL A 102 4.08 -5.33 10.92
N VAL A 103 3.16 -5.14 9.97
CA VAL A 103 2.01 -6.02 9.81
C VAL A 103 2.46 -7.46 9.54
N GLU A 104 3.42 -7.68 8.66
CA GLU A 104 3.97 -9.02 8.38
C GLU A 104 4.59 -9.67 9.61
N LYS A 105 5.29 -8.91 10.45
CA LYS A 105 5.92 -9.41 11.67
C LYS A 105 4.88 -9.83 12.73
N TYR A 106 3.80 -9.08 12.83
CA TYR A 106 2.77 -9.24 13.87
C TYR A 106 1.48 -9.90 13.39
N SER A 107 1.51 -10.50 12.20
CA SER A 107 0.43 -11.33 11.66
C SER A 107 0.98 -12.57 10.96
N GLY A 108 0.08 -13.47 10.55
CA GLY A 108 0.38 -14.60 9.67
C GLY A 108 0.10 -14.31 8.20
N VAL A 109 0.16 -13.05 7.77
CA VAL A 109 -0.27 -12.65 6.41
C VAL A 109 0.56 -13.30 5.29
N LEU A 110 1.83 -13.64 5.56
CA LEU A 110 2.71 -14.34 4.63
C LEU A 110 2.83 -15.84 4.86
N ASP A 111 2.17 -16.36 5.91
CA ASP A 111 2.14 -17.77 6.28
C ASP A 111 1.05 -18.54 5.51
#